data_AF-A0A7K2X1Y4-F1
#
_entry.id   AF-A0A7K2X1Y4-F1
#
_cell.length_a   1.000
_cell.length_b   1.000
_cell.length_c   1.000
_cell.angle_alpha   90.00
_cell.angle_beta   90.00
_cell.angle_gamma   90.00
#
_symmetry.space_group_name_H-M   'P 1'
#
loop_
_entity.id
_entity.type
_entity.pdbx_description
1 polymer ?
#
loop_
_entity_poly.entity_id
_entity_poly.type
_entity_poly.pdbx_seq_one_letter_code
_entity_poly.pdbx_strand_id
1 'polypeptide(L)'
;AAPLLVAALAPGLPDPALAVDCTRLTATCVLSFALVGYCSAALRAHGRFLPPATIYTAYNVGIIGTILLLREPWGVRSAAAGVAVGGVLMVLVQAPSLVRELRSGPVPPPRAAAPRGGQDGRILVLGLIAPVVAFSLCRQSQTLIERFLASPLPAGAISHLNYAQKVAQMPMILSLMLCTVSFPVVARALAAGDEEAARHRVERDLLLAAVVVLVGASTVIAAAPRIVEVLFERGEFGGSDTTATAAVMRVYALGLLGQTMVGALVRCYFSAARPLWYPAVAMGAGLVATGVAGVPGAQQWGA
;
A
#
# COMPACT_ATOMS: atom_id res chain seq x y z
N ALA A 1 -15.36 -15.84 -12.61
CA ALA A 1 -14.92 -14.43 -12.40
C ALA A 1 -13.45 -14.19 -12.79
N ALA A 2 -12.48 -15.00 -12.34
CA ALA A 2 -11.06 -14.82 -12.66
C ALA A 2 -10.69 -14.49 -14.13
N PRO A 3 -11.22 -15.19 -15.16
CA PRO A 3 -10.89 -14.86 -16.56
C PRO A 3 -11.37 -13.47 -17.00
N LEU A 4 -12.54 -13.03 -16.53
CA LEU A 4 -13.06 -11.69 -16.81
C LEU A 4 -12.21 -10.60 -16.14
N LEU A 5 -11.72 -10.86 -14.93
CA LEU A 5 -10.85 -9.93 -14.21
C LEU A 5 -9.50 -9.77 -14.90
N VAL A 6 -8.89 -10.87 -15.36
CA VAL A 6 -7.62 -10.82 -16.12
C VAL A 6 -7.82 -10.09 -17.45
N ALA A 7 -8.89 -10.40 -18.18
CA ALA A 7 -9.21 -9.71 -19.43
C ALA A 7 -9.45 -8.20 -19.25
N ALA A 8 -10.06 -7.79 -18.14
CA ALA A 8 -10.30 -6.37 -17.85
C ALA A 8 -9.03 -5.64 -17.39
N LEU A 9 -8.17 -6.29 -16.59
CA LEU A 9 -7.02 -5.64 -15.95
C LEU A 9 -5.73 -5.71 -16.78
N ALA A 10 -5.56 -6.76 -17.58
CA ALA A 10 -4.34 -6.99 -18.34
C ALA A 10 -4.64 -7.70 -19.67
N PRO A 11 -5.39 -7.06 -20.58
CA PRO A 11 -5.79 -7.66 -21.86
C PRO A 11 -4.62 -8.00 -22.78
N GLY A 12 -3.48 -7.29 -22.67
CA GLY A 12 -2.32 -7.47 -23.54
C GLY A 12 -1.37 -8.60 -23.15
N LEU A 13 -1.68 -9.39 -22.12
CA LEU A 13 -0.77 -10.44 -21.64
C LEU A 13 -0.59 -11.57 -22.68
N PRO A 14 0.65 -12.05 -22.89
CA PRO A 14 0.93 -13.13 -23.84
C PRO A 14 0.38 -14.49 -23.39
N ASP A 15 0.33 -14.76 -22.09
CA ASP A 15 -0.27 -15.98 -21.51
C ASP A 15 -1.33 -15.63 -20.46
N PRO A 16 -2.60 -15.43 -20.86
CA PRO A 16 -3.68 -15.14 -19.94
C PRO A 16 -4.08 -16.36 -19.08
N ALA A 17 -3.79 -17.59 -19.51
CA ALA A 17 -4.18 -18.79 -18.79
C ALA A 17 -3.39 -18.92 -17.47
N LEU A 18 -2.07 -18.70 -17.52
CA LEU A 18 -1.24 -18.67 -16.32
C LEU A 18 -1.66 -17.57 -15.34
N ALA A 19 -2.00 -16.38 -15.85
CA ALA A 19 -2.50 -15.28 -15.03
C ALA A 19 -3.83 -15.62 -14.35
N VAL A 20 -4.74 -16.33 -15.04
CA VAL A 20 -6.01 -16.80 -14.48
C VAL A 20 -5.77 -17.83 -13.38
N ASP A 21 -4.87 -18.79 -13.57
CA ASP A 21 -4.53 -19.80 -12.56
C ASP A 21 -3.97 -19.13 -11.30
N CYS A 22 -3.02 -18.21 -11.45
CA CYS A 22 -2.45 -17.45 -10.34
C CYS A 22 -3.52 -16.62 -9.63
N THR A 23 -4.44 -16.01 -10.39
CA THR A 23 -5.57 -15.25 -9.83
C THR A 23 -6.51 -16.15 -9.02
N ARG A 24 -6.81 -17.36 -9.50
CA ARG A 24 -7.64 -18.33 -8.77
C ARG A 24 -6.99 -18.77 -7.47
N LEU A 25 -5.69 -19.05 -7.50
CA LEU A 25 -4.93 -19.43 -6.29
C LEU A 25 -4.90 -18.28 -5.28
N THR A 26 -4.53 -17.08 -5.70
CA THR A 26 -4.50 -15.90 -4.81
C THR A 26 -5.89 -15.51 -4.29
N ALA A 27 -6.97 -15.78 -5.02
CA ALA A 27 -8.34 -15.50 -4.55
C ALA A 27 -8.71 -16.30 -3.29
N THR A 28 -8.08 -17.47 -3.04
CA THR A 28 -8.29 -18.23 -1.79
C THR A 28 -7.86 -17.44 -0.55
N CYS A 29 -6.97 -16.47 -0.70
CA CYS A 29 -6.46 -15.63 0.39
C CYS A 29 -7.50 -14.63 0.92
N VAL A 30 -8.57 -14.35 0.17
CA VAL A 30 -9.55 -13.31 0.53
C VAL A 30 -10.13 -13.55 1.93
N LEU A 31 -10.48 -14.81 2.23
CA LEU A 31 -10.97 -15.19 3.55
C LEU A 31 -9.90 -15.01 4.63
N SER A 32 -8.68 -15.48 4.38
CA SER A 32 -7.56 -15.33 5.31
C SER A 32 -7.25 -13.85 5.58
N PHE A 33 -7.26 -12.99 4.57
CA PHE A 33 -6.98 -11.56 4.71
C PHE A 33 -8.09 -10.84 5.49
N ALA A 34 -9.36 -11.19 5.24
CA ALA A 34 -10.48 -10.68 6.01
C ALA A 34 -10.35 -11.06 7.49
N LEU A 35 -10.03 -12.32 7.78
CA LEU A 35 -9.84 -12.82 9.14
C LEU A 35 -8.65 -12.14 9.83
N VAL A 36 -7.51 -12.00 9.12
CA VAL A 36 -6.33 -11.28 9.61
C VAL A 36 -6.66 -9.85 10.00
N GLY A 37 -7.41 -9.13 9.16
CA GLY A 37 -7.84 -7.76 9.43
C GLY A 37 -8.72 -7.67 10.68
N TYR A 38 -9.68 -8.58 10.82
CA TYR A 38 -10.55 -8.65 11.99
C TYR A 38 -9.76 -8.98 13.28
N CYS A 39 -8.92 -10.02 13.25
CA CYS A 39 -8.06 -10.39 14.37
C CYS A 39 -7.13 -9.25 14.78
N SER A 40 -6.55 -8.54 13.80
CA SER A 40 -5.68 -7.39 14.04
C SER A 40 -6.43 -6.25 14.71
N ALA A 41 -7.64 -5.93 14.24
CA ALA A 41 -8.46 -4.88 14.82
C ALA A 41 -8.84 -5.20 16.27
N ALA A 42 -9.28 -6.45 16.54
CA ALA A 42 -9.60 -6.91 17.88
C ALA A 42 -8.38 -6.83 18.82
N LEU A 43 -7.24 -7.40 18.42
CA LEU A 43 -6.02 -7.39 19.25
C LEU A 43 -5.50 -5.96 19.50
N ARG A 44 -5.55 -5.07 18.50
CA ARG A 44 -5.17 -3.66 18.65
C ARG A 44 -6.11 -2.93 19.61
N ALA A 45 -7.42 -3.20 19.57
CA ALA A 45 -8.38 -2.64 20.52
C ALA A 45 -8.10 -3.06 21.97
N HIS A 46 -7.58 -4.27 22.16
CA HIS A 46 -7.14 -4.80 23.46
C HIS A 46 -5.68 -4.44 23.83
N GLY A 47 -5.05 -3.51 23.12
CA GLY A 47 -3.67 -3.07 23.41
C GLY A 47 -2.57 -4.08 23.08
N ARG A 48 -2.88 -5.15 22.35
CA ARG A 48 -1.91 -6.17 21.90
C ARG A 48 -1.40 -5.83 20.50
N PHE A 49 -0.27 -5.12 20.43
CA PHE A 49 0.30 -4.66 19.16
C PHE A 49 1.31 -5.63 18.52
N LEU A 50 1.93 -6.51 19.31
CA LEU A 50 3.00 -7.40 18.84
C LEU A 50 2.51 -8.45 17.82
N PRO A 51 1.42 -9.22 18.06
CA PRO A 51 0.95 -10.19 17.07
C PRO A 51 0.54 -9.50 15.76
N PRO A 52 -0.22 -8.38 15.76
CA PRO A 52 -0.52 -7.66 14.53
C PRO A 52 0.69 -7.05 13.80
N ALA A 53 1.82 -6.85 14.49
CA ALA A 53 3.04 -6.34 13.86
C ALA A 53 3.83 -7.42 13.11
N THR A 54 3.69 -8.69 13.49
CA THR A 54 4.49 -9.83 12.93
C THR A 54 3.83 -10.53 11.74
N ILE A 55 2.58 -10.16 11.44
CA ILE A 55 1.78 -10.71 10.34
C ILE A 55 2.52 -10.67 9.00
N TYR A 56 3.12 -9.53 8.63
CA TYR A 56 3.79 -9.40 7.33
C TYR A 56 5.09 -10.21 7.26
N THR A 57 5.77 -10.41 8.38
CA THR A 57 6.92 -11.32 8.45
C THR A 57 6.45 -12.75 8.18
N ALA A 58 5.38 -13.18 8.85
CA ALA A 58 4.77 -14.49 8.63
C ALA A 58 4.33 -14.69 7.17
N TYR A 59 3.68 -13.67 6.59
CA TYR A 59 3.26 -13.66 5.19
C TYR A 59 4.42 -13.87 4.22
N ASN A 60 5.49 -13.09 4.37
CA ASN A 60 6.67 -13.19 3.51
C ASN A 60 7.42 -14.51 3.70
N VAL A 61 7.51 -15.02 4.93
CA VAL A 61 8.08 -16.35 5.20
C VAL A 61 7.28 -17.44 4.50
N GLY A 62 5.94 -17.37 4.52
CA GLY A 62 5.08 -18.30 3.81
C GLY A 62 5.28 -18.26 2.29
N ILE A 63 5.39 -17.06 1.71
CA ILE A 63 5.65 -16.88 0.28
C ILE A 63 7.02 -17.45 -0.10
N ILE A 64 8.08 -17.03 0.59
CA ILE A 64 9.47 -17.43 0.29
C ILE A 64 9.62 -18.95 0.49
N GLY A 65 9.11 -19.49 1.60
CA GLY A 65 9.15 -20.92 1.86
C GLY A 65 8.45 -21.73 0.78
N THR A 66 7.27 -21.29 0.33
CA THR A 66 6.53 -21.98 -0.75
C THR A 66 7.27 -21.91 -2.08
N ILE A 67 7.86 -20.76 -2.43
CA ILE A 67 8.68 -20.63 -3.64
C ILE A 67 9.88 -21.59 -3.58
N LEU A 68 10.62 -21.62 -2.46
CA LEU A 68 11.80 -22.47 -2.33
C LEU A 68 11.46 -23.97 -2.44
N LEU A 69 10.31 -24.39 -1.89
CA LEU A 69 9.88 -25.79 -1.90
C LEU A 69 9.21 -26.23 -3.21
N LEU A 70 8.46 -25.33 -3.89
CA LEU A 70 7.62 -25.67 -5.05
C LEU A 70 8.07 -24.99 -6.36
N ARG A 71 9.23 -24.31 -6.41
CA ARG A 71 9.68 -23.64 -7.65
C ARG A 71 9.84 -24.59 -8.84
N GLU A 72 10.36 -25.79 -8.63
CA GLU A 72 10.62 -26.76 -9.71
C GLU A 72 9.33 -27.32 -10.31
N PRO A 73 8.37 -27.86 -9.52
CA PRO A 73 7.18 -28.45 -10.10
C PRO A 73 6.15 -27.41 -10.58
N TRP A 74 6.10 -26.22 -9.96
CA TRP A 74 4.97 -25.27 -10.15
C TRP A 74 5.38 -23.92 -10.74
N GLY A 75 6.68 -23.61 -10.87
CA GLY A 75 7.18 -22.35 -11.44
C GLY A 75 6.52 -21.14 -10.78
N VAL A 76 5.96 -20.23 -11.58
CA VAL A 76 5.28 -19.01 -11.12
C VAL A 76 4.07 -19.31 -10.21
N ARG A 77 3.38 -20.44 -10.39
CA ARG A 77 2.25 -20.83 -9.54
C ARG A 77 2.66 -21.07 -8.09
N SER A 78 3.93 -21.38 -7.83
CA SER A 78 4.47 -21.51 -6.46
C SER A 78 4.39 -20.18 -5.68
N ALA A 79 4.61 -19.04 -6.34
CA ALA A 79 4.45 -17.73 -5.72
C ALA A 79 2.98 -17.43 -5.40
N ALA A 80 2.07 -17.77 -6.32
CA ALA A 80 0.62 -17.61 -6.10
C ALA A 80 0.09 -18.51 -4.97
N ALA A 81 0.55 -19.77 -4.91
CA ALA A 81 0.27 -20.67 -3.79
C ALA A 81 0.89 -20.16 -2.48
N GLY A 82 2.09 -19.57 -2.55
CA GLY A 82 2.77 -18.97 -1.41
C GLY A 82 2.00 -17.81 -0.79
N VAL A 83 1.26 -17.03 -1.59
CA VAL A 83 0.35 -15.99 -1.09
C VAL A 83 -0.79 -16.61 -0.28
N ALA A 84 -1.34 -17.75 -0.70
CA ALA A 84 -2.37 -18.49 0.04
C ALA A 84 -1.85 -19.06 1.35
N VAL A 85 -0.71 -19.74 1.30
CA VAL A 85 -0.03 -20.29 2.48
C VAL A 85 0.34 -19.18 3.45
N GLY A 86 0.93 -18.08 2.95
CA GLY A 86 1.27 -16.89 3.73
C GLY A 86 0.04 -16.28 4.40
N GLY A 87 -1.08 -16.17 3.69
CA GLY A 87 -2.34 -15.68 4.25
C GLY A 87 -2.85 -16.53 5.41
N VAL A 88 -2.74 -17.86 5.34
CA VAL A 88 -3.07 -18.74 6.46
C VAL A 88 -2.09 -18.52 7.62
N LEU A 89 -0.79 -18.41 7.33
CA LEU A 89 0.24 -18.21 8.36
C LEU A 89 0.06 -16.88 9.12
N MET A 90 -0.40 -15.82 8.43
CA MET A 90 -0.81 -14.55 9.04
C MET A 90 -1.91 -14.72 10.10
N VAL A 91 -2.88 -15.61 9.87
CA VAL A 91 -3.94 -15.93 10.84
C VAL A 91 -3.34 -16.73 12.00
N LEU A 92 -2.57 -17.76 11.70
CA LEU A 92 -1.99 -18.67 12.70
C LEU A 92 -1.11 -17.94 13.72
N VAL A 93 -0.33 -16.96 13.30
CA VAL A 93 0.51 -16.16 14.21
C VAL A 93 -0.32 -15.32 15.21
N GLN A 94 -1.52 -14.88 14.81
CA GLN A 94 -2.40 -14.10 15.68
C GLN A 94 -3.35 -14.95 16.53
N ALA A 95 -3.70 -16.15 16.04
CA ALA A 95 -4.64 -17.06 16.68
C ALA A 95 -4.38 -17.33 18.18
N PRO A 96 -3.15 -17.66 18.64
CA PRO A 96 -2.93 -17.96 20.07
C PRO A 96 -3.16 -16.74 20.96
N SER A 97 -2.81 -15.55 20.48
CA SER A 97 -3.02 -14.30 21.23
C SER A 97 -4.50 -13.95 21.30
N LEU A 98 -5.25 -14.16 20.21
CA LEU A 98 -6.69 -13.94 20.18
C LEU A 98 -7.44 -14.92 21.07
N VAL A 99 -7.11 -16.21 21.00
CA VAL A 99 -7.73 -17.24 21.86
C VAL A 99 -7.44 -16.97 23.33
N ARG A 100 -6.23 -16.52 23.67
CA ARG A 100 -5.90 -16.14 25.05
C ARG A 100 -6.76 -14.98 25.54
N GLU A 101 -6.94 -13.95 24.70
CA GLU A 101 -7.75 -12.77 25.04
C GLU A 101 -9.24 -13.11 25.19
N LEU A 102 -9.78 -13.97 24.30
CA LEU A 102 -11.15 -14.47 24.38
C LEU A 102 -11.38 -15.33 25.64
N ARG A 103 -10.34 -16.03 26.12
CA ARG A 103 -10.40 -16.86 27.33
C ARG A 103 -10.18 -16.08 28.63
N SER A 104 -9.49 -14.94 28.61
CA SER A 104 -9.25 -14.10 29.79
C SER A 104 -10.50 -13.33 30.27
N GLY A 105 -11.64 -13.51 29.61
CA GLY A 105 -12.91 -12.85 29.95
C GLY A 105 -13.01 -11.45 29.34
N PRO A 106 -14.24 -10.93 29.16
CA PRO A 106 -14.45 -9.61 28.59
C PRO A 106 -13.76 -8.55 29.47
N VAL A 107 -12.86 -7.77 28.87
CA VAL A 107 -12.43 -6.52 29.50
C VAL A 107 -13.69 -5.67 29.68
N PRO A 108 -14.04 -5.23 30.91
CA PRO A 108 -15.20 -4.38 31.11
C PRO A 108 -15.06 -3.17 30.19
N PRO A 109 -16.10 -2.83 29.40
CA PRO A 109 -16.00 -1.74 28.46
C PRO A 109 -15.53 -0.49 29.22
N PRO A 110 -14.56 0.29 28.69
CA PRO A 110 -14.30 1.61 29.25
C PRO A 110 -15.66 2.30 29.34
N ARG A 111 -16.00 2.87 30.51
CA ARG A 111 -17.29 3.53 30.78
C ARG A 111 -17.60 4.48 29.63
N ALA A 112 -18.30 3.97 28.63
CA ALA A 112 -18.73 4.74 27.50
C ALA A 112 -19.83 5.62 28.08
N ALA A 113 -19.64 6.95 28.01
CA ALA A 113 -20.77 7.85 28.01
C ALA A 113 -21.81 7.22 27.08
N ALA A 114 -23.00 6.97 27.61
CA ALA A 114 -24.01 6.13 26.98
C ALA A 114 -24.06 6.37 25.46
N PRO A 115 -24.02 5.32 24.62
CA PRO A 115 -24.19 5.50 23.19
C PRO A 115 -25.55 6.19 23.03
N ARG A 116 -25.55 7.44 22.58
CA ARG A 116 -26.78 8.12 22.19
C ARG A 116 -27.34 7.29 21.02
N GLY A 117 -28.23 6.37 21.37
CA GLY A 117 -28.86 5.43 20.46
C GLY A 117 -29.68 6.21 19.45
N GLY A 118 -29.31 6.09 18.19
CA GLY A 118 -30.05 6.62 17.05
C GLY A 118 -29.41 6.11 15.77
N GLN A 119 -30.23 5.88 14.73
CA GLN A 119 -29.75 5.61 13.36
C GLN A 119 -28.68 6.64 12.94
N ASP A 120 -28.73 7.85 13.48
CA ASP A 120 -27.77 8.95 13.31
C ASP A 120 -26.32 8.57 13.63
N GLY A 121 -26.06 7.73 14.65
CA GLY A 121 -24.69 7.34 15.00
C GLY A 121 -24.05 6.43 13.95
N ARG A 122 -24.83 5.50 13.37
CA ARG A 122 -24.38 4.65 12.26
C ARG A 122 -24.19 5.44 10.97
N ILE A 123 -25.12 6.35 10.67
CA ILE A 123 -25.04 7.21 9.48
C ILE A 123 -23.84 8.16 9.58
N LEU A 124 -23.56 8.71 10.77
CA LEU A 124 -22.39 9.55 11.01
C LEU A 124 -21.08 8.77 10.85
N VAL A 125 -20.99 7.56 11.41
CA VAL A 125 -19.81 6.69 11.26
C VAL A 125 -19.62 6.26 9.81
N LEU A 126 -20.68 5.88 9.10
CA LEU A 126 -20.62 5.58 7.67
C LEU A 126 -20.21 6.80 6.84
N GLY A 127 -20.71 7.99 7.17
CA GLY A 127 -20.34 9.25 6.53
C GLY A 127 -18.87 9.64 6.75
N LEU A 128 -18.28 9.28 7.89
CA LEU A 128 -16.85 9.49 8.18
C LEU A 128 -15.94 8.45 7.51
N ILE A 129 -16.38 7.20 7.41
CA ILE A 129 -15.60 6.10 6.82
C ILE A 129 -15.66 6.14 5.29
N ALA A 130 -16.77 6.54 4.69
CA ALA A 130 -16.96 6.52 3.23
C ALA A 130 -15.88 7.33 2.46
N PRO A 131 -15.52 8.57 2.84
CA PRO A 131 -14.44 9.32 2.18
C PRO A 131 -13.07 8.64 2.31
N VAL A 132 -12.79 8.01 3.45
CA VAL A 132 -11.53 7.28 3.69
C VAL A 132 -11.44 6.04 2.80
N VAL A 133 -12.55 5.30 2.67
CA VAL A 133 -12.65 4.15 1.78
C VAL A 133 -12.54 4.59 0.33
N ALA A 134 -13.26 5.65 -0.09
CA ALA A 134 -13.20 6.18 -1.45
C ALA A 134 -11.78 6.63 -1.82
N PHE A 135 -11.11 7.41 -0.96
CA PHE A 135 -9.71 7.79 -1.15
C PHE A 135 -8.79 6.57 -1.29
N SER A 136 -8.95 5.58 -0.42
CA SER A 136 -8.12 4.37 -0.42
C SER A 136 -8.33 3.56 -1.70
N LEU A 137 -9.58 3.44 -2.18
CA LEU A 137 -9.92 2.80 -3.44
C LEU A 137 -9.32 3.53 -4.63
N CYS A 138 -9.49 4.86 -4.72
CA CYS A 138 -8.88 5.66 -5.79
C CYS A 138 -7.35 5.47 -5.83
N ARG A 139 -6.70 5.48 -4.66
CA ARG A 139 -5.26 5.25 -4.54
C ARG A 139 -4.84 3.85 -4.97
N GLN A 140 -5.61 2.83 -4.61
CA GLN A 140 -5.32 1.45 -5.00
C GLN A 140 -5.54 1.21 -6.49
N SER A 141 -6.53 1.89 -7.09
CA SER A 141 -6.81 1.84 -8.52
C SER A 141 -5.66 2.38 -9.37
N GLN A 142 -4.83 3.29 -8.85
CA GLN A 142 -3.69 3.82 -9.60
C GLN A 142 -2.77 2.69 -10.10
N THR A 143 -2.39 1.77 -9.22
CA THR A 143 -1.55 0.62 -9.61
C THR A 143 -2.25 -0.32 -10.59
N LEU A 144 -3.59 -0.41 -10.57
CA LEU A 144 -4.34 -1.20 -11.55
C LEU A 144 -4.30 -0.54 -12.93
N ILE A 145 -4.44 0.78 -13.01
CA ILE A 145 -4.31 1.53 -14.26
C ILE A 145 -2.90 1.41 -14.83
N GLU A 146 -1.87 1.55 -13.99
CA GLU A 146 -0.47 1.37 -14.41
C GLU A 146 -0.24 -0.02 -15.03
N ARG A 147 -0.79 -1.07 -14.43
CA ARG A 147 -0.72 -2.44 -14.97
C ARG A 147 -1.52 -2.63 -16.25
N PHE A 148 -2.68 -2.00 -16.35
CA PHE A 148 -3.51 -2.02 -17.56
C PHE A 148 -2.76 -1.39 -18.75
N LEU A 149 -2.19 -0.20 -18.54
CA LEU A 149 -1.40 0.52 -19.54
C LEU A 149 -0.11 -0.21 -19.93
N ALA A 150 0.47 -0.96 -18.99
CA ALA A 150 1.67 -1.75 -19.23
C ALA A 150 1.39 -3.13 -19.83
N SER A 151 0.15 -3.62 -19.78
CA SER A 151 -0.20 -4.95 -20.29
C SER A 151 0.09 -5.19 -21.78
N PRO A 152 -0.08 -4.21 -22.71
CA PRO A 152 0.28 -4.40 -24.12
C PRO A 152 1.77 -4.22 -24.42
N LEU A 153 2.58 -3.80 -23.44
CA LEU A 153 4.02 -3.60 -23.61
C LEU A 153 4.78 -4.94 -23.61
N PRO A 154 6.07 -4.96 -24.02
CA PRO A 154 6.87 -6.17 -24.01
C PRO A 154 6.86 -6.89 -22.66
N ALA A 155 7.01 -8.21 -22.70
CA ALA A 155 7.06 -9.05 -21.51
C ALA A 155 8.12 -8.53 -20.52
N GLY A 156 7.75 -8.41 -19.24
CA GLY A 156 8.60 -7.85 -18.20
C GLY A 156 8.26 -6.42 -17.79
N ALA A 157 7.57 -5.62 -18.63
CA ALA A 157 7.24 -4.23 -18.33
C ALA A 157 6.47 -4.05 -16.99
N ILE A 158 5.47 -4.90 -16.73
CA ILE A 158 4.73 -4.91 -15.47
C ILE A 158 5.65 -5.22 -14.27
N SER A 159 6.61 -6.11 -14.45
CA SER A 159 7.58 -6.49 -13.42
C SER A 159 8.56 -5.35 -13.14
N HIS A 160 9.10 -4.71 -14.19
CA HIS A 160 9.99 -3.55 -14.06
C HIS A 160 9.29 -2.38 -13.34
N LEU A 161 8.03 -2.07 -13.69
CA LEU A 161 7.21 -1.08 -12.96
C LEU A 161 7.08 -1.44 -11.49
N ASN A 162 6.74 -2.68 -11.18
CA ASN A 162 6.56 -3.13 -9.80
C ASN A 162 7.87 -3.09 -8.98
N TYR A 163 9.01 -3.48 -9.56
CA TYR A 163 10.31 -3.41 -8.87
C TYR A 163 10.77 -1.96 -8.67
N ALA A 164 10.70 -1.15 -9.73
CA ALA A 164 11.06 0.26 -9.68
C ALA A 164 10.21 1.03 -8.64
N GLN A 165 8.88 0.83 -8.64
CA GLN A 165 7.99 1.52 -7.72
C GLN A 165 8.33 1.21 -6.25
N LYS A 166 8.58 -0.06 -5.92
CA LYS A 166 8.89 -0.48 -4.54
C LYS A 166 10.18 0.17 -4.02
N VAL A 167 11.22 0.20 -4.85
CA VAL A 167 12.51 0.77 -4.44
C VAL A 167 12.48 2.30 -4.45
N ALA A 168 11.86 2.92 -5.46
CA ALA A 168 11.71 4.37 -5.55
C ALA A 168 10.96 4.97 -4.35
N GLN A 169 10.03 4.23 -3.73
CA GLN A 169 9.23 4.73 -2.61
C GLN A 169 9.99 4.79 -1.27
N MET A 170 11.19 4.21 -1.15
CA MET A 170 11.94 4.18 0.12
C MET A 170 12.19 5.58 0.72
N PRO A 171 12.67 6.59 -0.04
CA PRO A 171 12.79 7.97 0.47
C PRO A 171 11.49 8.56 1.00
N MET A 172 10.37 8.31 0.31
CA MET A 172 9.05 8.81 0.71
C MET A 172 8.63 8.20 2.05
N ILE A 173 8.86 6.90 2.26
CA ILE A 173 8.52 6.23 3.52
C ILE A 173 9.31 6.85 4.68
N LEU A 174 10.63 7.05 4.51
CA LEU A 174 11.48 7.70 5.51
C LEU A 174 11.03 9.13 5.83
N SER A 175 10.72 9.91 4.79
CA SER A 175 10.20 11.27 4.94
C SER A 175 8.88 11.29 5.73
N LEU A 176 7.95 10.39 5.41
CA LEU A 176 6.66 10.31 6.08
C LEU A 176 6.76 9.81 7.54
N MET A 177 7.82 9.06 7.89
CA MET A 177 8.11 8.70 9.28
C MET A 177 8.40 9.95 10.13
N LEU A 178 9.12 10.96 9.62
CA LEU A 178 9.32 12.22 10.33
C LEU A 178 7.99 12.89 10.69
N CYS A 179 7.08 13.00 9.71
CA CYS A 179 5.75 13.57 9.95
C CYS A 179 4.96 12.78 11.00
N THR A 180 5.12 11.45 11.02
CA THR A 180 4.42 10.59 11.98
C THR A 180 4.92 10.80 13.41
N VAL A 181 6.23 10.97 13.59
CA VAL A 181 6.84 11.18 14.92
C VAL A 181 6.49 12.55 15.50
N SER A 182 6.32 13.57 14.66
CA SER A 182 5.94 14.91 15.12
C SER A 182 4.44 15.06 15.40
N PHE A 183 3.59 14.18 14.85
CA PHE A 183 2.14 14.25 14.98
C PHE A 183 1.61 14.36 16.43
N PRO A 184 2.12 13.59 17.43
CA PRO A 184 1.67 13.73 18.81
C PRO A 184 1.93 15.12 19.39
N VAL A 185 2.99 15.81 18.95
CA VAL A 185 3.32 17.17 19.41
C VAL A 185 2.35 18.19 18.80
N VAL A 186 2.01 18.05 17.52
CA VAL A 186 0.99 18.87 16.86
C VAL A 186 -0.37 18.69 17.53
N ALA A 187 -0.77 17.45 17.82
CA ALA A 187 -2.03 17.16 18.48
C ALA A 187 -2.12 17.79 19.89
N ARG A 188 -1.01 17.81 20.64
CA ARG A 188 -0.94 18.47 21.95
C ARG A 188 -1.06 20.00 21.85
N ALA A 189 -0.42 20.63 20.86
CA ALA A 189 -0.50 22.07 20.65
C ALA A 189 -1.93 22.51 20.29
N LEU A 190 -2.59 21.77 19.38
CA LEU A 190 -4.00 21.99 19.04
C LEU A 190 -4.92 21.81 20.25
N ALA A 191 -4.69 20.77 21.07
CA ALA A 191 -5.48 20.54 22.28
C ALA A 191 -5.28 21.64 23.34
N ALA A 192 -4.14 22.33 23.33
CA ALA A 192 -3.85 23.48 24.20
C ALA A 192 -4.42 24.81 23.66
N GLY A 193 -5.05 24.81 22.48
CA GLY A 193 -5.57 26.02 21.83
C GLY A 193 -4.52 26.90 21.17
N ASP A 194 -3.27 26.42 21.07
CA ASP A 194 -2.16 27.14 20.43
C ASP A 194 -2.11 26.78 18.93
N GLU A 195 -3.05 27.34 18.18
CA GLU A 195 -3.19 27.09 16.73
C GLU A 195 -1.97 27.59 15.94
N GLU A 196 -1.32 28.65 16.40
CA GLU A 196 -0.18 29.26 15.72
C GLU A 196 1.08 28.39 15.86
N ALA A 197 1.36 27.88 17.06
CA ALA A 197 2.44 26.91 17.25
C ALA A 197 2.17 25.58 16.53
N ALA A 198 0.91 25.13 16.49
CA ALA A 198 0.52 23.95 15.73
C ALA A 198 0.78 24.12 14.23
N ARG A 199 0.36 25.26 13.66
CA ARG A 199 0.59 25.60 12.25
C ARG A 199 2.08 25.65 11.93
N HIS A 200 2.86 26.39 12.71
CA HIS A 200 4.30 26.54 12.46
C HIS A 200 5.03 25.19 12.51
N ARG A 201 4.60 24.29 13.40
CA ARG A 201 5.13 22.93 13.46
C ARG A 201 4.80 22.11 12.22
N VAL A 202 3.56 22.16 11.75
CA VAL A 202 3.16 21.45 10.52
C VAL A 202 3.94 21.97 9.31
N GLU A 203 4.09 23.28 9.16
CA GLU A 203 4.88 23.88 8.07
C GLU A 203 6.33 23.40 8.12
N ARG A 204 6.95 23.40 9.29
CA ARG A 204 8.32 22.90 9.48
C ARG A 204 8.45 21.41 9.17
N ASP A 205 7.49 20.59 9.58
CA ASP A 205 7.49 19.16 9.33
C ASP A 205 7.31 18.84 7.84
N LEU A 206 6.47 19.60 7.14
CA LEU A 206 6.31 19.50 5.69
C LEU A 206 7.58 19.92 4.95
N LEU A 207 8.24 21.00 5.38
CA LEU A 207 9.52 21.43 4.81
C LEU A 207 10.61 20.38 5.02
N LEU A 208 10.75 19.84 6.22
CA LEU A 208 11.70 18.77 6.51
C LEU A 208 11.41 17.51 5.68
N ALA A 209 10.13 17.13 5.59
CA ALA A 209 9.70 16.01 4.76
C ALA A 209 10.04 16.23 3.27
N ALA A 210 9.81 17.44 2.76
CA ALA A 210 10.15 17.82 1.38
C ALA A 210 11.66 17.74 1.13
N VAL A 211 12.48 18.27 2.05
CA VAL A 211 13.94 18.20 1.94
C VAL A 211 14.42 16.75 1.94
N VAL A 212 13.96 15.94 2.89
CA VAL A 212 14.36 14.52 3.00
C VAL A 212 13.99 13.75 1.74
N VAL A 213 12.76 13.93 1.23
CA VAL A 213 12.34 13.20 0.03
C VAL A 213 13.07 13.70 -1.22
N LEU A 214 13.37 14.99 -1.35
CA LEU A 214 14.11 15.52 -2.50
C LEU A 214 15.56 15.03 -2.51
N VAL A 215 16.23 15.02 -1.36
CA VAL A 215 17.58 14.45 -1.23
C VAL A 215 17.57 12.96 -1.56
N GLY A 216 16.62 12.20 -1.01
CA GLY A 216 16.50 10.78 -1.33
C GLY A 216 16.13 10.52 -2.79
N ALA A 217 15.24 11.32 -3.39
CA ALA A 217 14.89 11.23 -4.81
C ALA A 217 16.10 11.52 -5.70
N SER A 218 16.91 12.54 -5.37
CA SER A 218 18.14 12.84 -6.11
C SER A 218 19.13 11.67 -6.06
N THR A 219 19.23 11.01 -4.91
CA THR A 219 20.07 9.81 -4.73
C THR A 219 19.56 8.65 -5.57
N VAL A 220 18.24 8.41 -5.55
CA VAL A 220 17.59 7.38 -6.38
C VAL A 220 17.85 7.66 -7.86
N ILE A 221 17.70 8.91 -8.31
CA ILE A 221 17.90 9.27 -9.72
C ILE A 221 19.35 9.05 -10.16
N ALA A 222 20.30 9.52 -9.35
CA ALA A 222 21.73 9.43 -9.64
C ALA A 222 22.23 7.97 -9.62
N ALA A 223 21.87 7.21 -8.59
CA ALA A 223 22.36 5.86 -8.36
C ALA A 223 21.42 4.76 -8.89
N ALA A 224 20.38 5.10 -9.67
CA ALA A 224 19.34 4.16 -10.06
C ALA A 224 19.87 2.83 -10.64
N PRO A 225 20.79 2.83 -11.63
CA PRO A 225 21.31 1.57 -12.18
C PRO A 225 22.03 0.72 -11.14
N ARG A 226 22.84 1.34 -10.27
CA ARG A 226 23.62 0.62 -9.25
C ARG A 226 22.74 0.04 -8.15
N ILE A 227 21.69 0.76 -7.77
CA ILE A 227 20.71 0.27 -6.80
C ILE A 227 20.01 -0.98 -7.37
N VAL A 228 19.56 -0.92 -8.63
CA VAL A 228 18.87 -2.03 -9.28
C VAL A 228 19.79 -3.23 -9.49
N GLU A 229 21.02 -3.00 -9.95
CA GLU A 229 22.06 -4.02 -10.14
C GLU A 229 22.30 -4.81 -8.84
N VAL A 230 22.60 -4.12 -7.74
CA VAL A 230 22.85 -4.77 -6.44
C VAL A 230 21.61 -5.49 -5.93
N LEU A 231 20.41 -4.91 -6.10
CA LEU A 231 19.19 -5.46 -5.54
C LEU A 231 18.55 -6.57 -6.36
N PHE A 232 18.76 -6.65 -7.68
CA PHE A 232 17.99 -7.53 -8.54
C PHE A 232 18.79 -8.29 -9.60
N GLU A 233 19.95 -7.81 -10.04
CA GLU A 233 20.68 -8.40 -11.18
C GLU A 233 21.35 -9.73 -10.82
N ARG A 234 20.57 -10.82 -10.93
CA ARG A 234 20.95 -12.20 -10.64
C ARG A 234 20.10 -13.18 -11.46
N GLY A 235 20.74 -14.24 -11.96
CA GLY A 235 20.05 -15.31 -12.69
C GLY A 235 19.33 -14.79 -13.93
N GLU A 236 18.00 -14.97 -13.97
CA GLU A 236 17.12 -14.54 -15.07
C GLU A 236 16.93 -13.02 -15.18
N PHE A 237 17.36 -12.23 -14.19
CA PHE A 237 17.30 -10.77 -14.24
C PHE A 237 18.63 -10.21 -14.73
N GLY A 238 18.70 -9.83 -16.00
CA GLY A 238 19.94 -9.41 -16.67
C GLY A 238 20.14 -7.89 -16.72
N GLY A 239 21.25 -7.47 -17.34
CA GLY A 239 21.60 -6.05 -17.46
C GLY A 239 20.56 -5.21 -18.24
N SER A 240 19.87 -5.80 -19.23
CA SER A 240 18.77 -5.11 -19.93
C SER A 240 17.61 -4.80 -18.99
N ASP A 241 17.25 -5.73 -18.09
CA ASP A 241 16.21 -5.52 -17.08
C ASP A 241 16.63 -4.47 -16.05
N THR A 242 17.93 -4.44 -15.70
CA THR A 242 18.50 -3.42 -14.83
C THR A 242 18.34 -2.04 -15.44
N THR A 243 18.70 -1.86 -16.72
CA THR A 243 18.58 -0.57 -17.39
C THR A 243 17.13 -0.10 -17.52
N ALA A 244 16.22 -0.99 -17.92
CA ALA A 244 14.79 -0.70 -18.03
C ALA A 244 14.18 -0.31 -16.68
N THR A 245 14.42 -1.12 -15.64
CA THR A 245 13.93 -0.86 -14.28
C THR A 245 14.51 0.44 -13.71
N ALA A 246 15.79 0.74 -13.96
CA ALA A 246 16.42 1.98 -13.51
C ALA A 246 15.83 3.22 -14.18
N ALA A 247 15.50 3.16 -15.48
CA ALA A 247 14.82 4.24 -16.19
C ALA A 247 13.44 4.52 -15.59
N VAL A 248 12.64 3.48 -15.37
CA VAL A 248 11.33 3.59 -14.71
C VAL A 248 11.46 4.14 -13.29
N MET A 249 12.48 3.70 -12.54
CA MET A 249 12.73 4.16 -11.18
C MET A 249 13.04 5.67 -11.11
N ARG A 250 13.78 6.20 -12.10
CA ARG A 250 14.02 7.65 -12.23
C ARG A 250 12.73 8.43 -12.45
N VAL A 251 11.83 7.91 -13.28
CA VAL A 251 10.53 8.54 -13.53
C VAL A 251 9.67 8.55 -12.27
N TYR A 252 9.58 7.43 -11.54
CA TYR A 252 8.88 7.39 -10.25
C TYR A 252 9.45 8.38 -9.22
N ALA A 253 10.77 8.58 -9.22
CA ALA A 253 11.43 9.50 -8.31
C ALA A 253 10.94 10.96 -8.45
N LEU A 254 10.57 11.38 -9.67
CA LEU A 254 10.02 12.73 -9.92
C LEU A 254 8.66 12.94 -9.23
N GLY A 255 7.87 11.88 -9.06
CA GLY A 255 6.57 11.93 -8.40
C GLY A 255 6.63 11.86 -6.87
N LEU A 256 7.79 11.59 -6.27
CA LEU A 256 7.90 11.32 -4.84
C LEU A 256 7.54 12.51 -3.96
N LEU A 257 7.89 13.73 -4.37
CA LEU A 257 7.54 14.94 -3.61
C LEU A 257 6.01 15.07 -3.50
N GLY A 258 5.30 14.97 -4.63
CA GLY A 258 3.84 15.05 -4.66
C GLY A 258 3.19 13.96 -3.81
N GLN A 259 3.64 12.71 -3.95
CA GLN A 259 3.12 11.60 -3.13
C GLN A 259 3.38 11.80 -1.63
N THR A 260 4.54 12.35 -1.26
CA THR A 260 4.89 12.66 0.14
C THR A 260 3.97 13.73 0.70
N MET A 261 3.73 14.81 -0.05
CA MET A 261 2.83 15.89 0.37
C MET A 261 1.40 15.40 0.53
N VAL A 262 0.88 14.61 -0.41
CA VAL A 262 -0.44 13.97 -0.28
C VAL A 262 -0.50 13.08 0.97
N GLY A 263 0.50 12.22 1.18
CA GLY A 263 0.57 11.32 2.33
C GLY A 263 0.61 12.06 3.68
N ALA A 264 1.29 13.20 3.75
CA ALA A 264 1.36 14.03 4.94
C ALA A 264 0.03 14.78 5.18
N LEU A 265 -0.50 15.47 4.17
CA LEU A 265 -1.69 16.31 4.28
C LEU A 265 -2.96 15.50 4.55
N VAL A 266 -3.11 14.33 3.92
CA VAL A 266 -4.29 13.46 4.09
C VAL A 266 -4.53 13.09 5.55
N ARG A 267 -3.47 12.94 6.36
CA ARG A 267 -3.57 12.63 7.79
C ARG A 267 -4.20 13.77 8.58
N CYS A 268 -3.83 15.01 8.26
CA CYS A 268 -4.45 16.19 8.85
C CYS A 268 -5.94 16.28 8.49
N TYR A 269 -6.28 16.07 7.22
CA TYR A 269 -7.68 16.10 6.75
C TYR A 269 -8.56 15.03 7.42
N PHE A 270 -8.08 13.78 7.52
CA PHE A 270 -8.86 12.71 8.17
C PHE A 270 -8.89 12.80 9.70
N SER A 271 -7.96 13.52 10.33
CA SER A 271 -7.99 13.76 11.78
C SER A 271 -9.07 14.76 12.22
N ALA A 272 -9.56 15.62 11.32
CA ALA A 272 -10.43 16.76 11.65
C ALA A 272 -11.90 16.40 11.98
N ALA A 273 -12.24 15.13 12.21
CA ALA A 273 -13.58 14.64 12.58
C ALA A 273 -14.76 15.16 11.71
N ARG A 274 -14.49 15.61 10.49
CA ARG A 274 -15.48 16.02 9.49
C ARG A 274 -15.34 15.16 8.23
N PRO A 275 -16.44 14.77 7.57
CA PRO A 275 -16.40 14.03 6.31
C PRO A 275 -15.93 14.96 5.18
N LEU A 276 -14.62 15.14 5.07
CA LEU A 276 -14.01 15.92 4.00
C LEU A 276 -13.83 15.00 2.78
N TRP A 277 -14.72 15.15 1.79
CA TRP A 277 -14.62 14.46 0.49
C TRP A 277 -13.46 14.97 -0.37
N TYR A 278 -12.88 16.13 -0.02
CA TYR A 278 -11.81 16.78 -0.78
C TYR A 278 -10.63 15.85 -1.12
N PRO A 279 -10.02 15.08 -0.19
CA PRO A 279 -8.94 14.16 -0.54
C PRO A 279 -9.36 13.07 -1.52
N ALA A 280 -10.58 12.53 -1.39
CA ALA A 280 -11.10 11.52 -2.29
C ALA A 280 -11.32 12.08 -3.70
N VAL A 281 -11.89 13.29 -3.81
CA VAL A 281 -12.10 13.98 -5.08
C VAL A 281 -10.77 14.33 -5.74
N ALA A 282 -9.80 14.87 -4.99
CA ALA A 282 -8.48 15.21 -5.51
C ALA A 282 -7.73 13.96 -6.02
N MET A 283 -7.79 12.85 -5.28
CA MET A 283 -7.21 11.58 -5.72
C MET A 283 -7.92 11.04 -6.97
N GLY A 284 -9.25 11.14 -7.02
CA GLY A 284 -10.05 10.74 -8.20
C GLY A 284 -9.69 11.56 -9.44
N ALA A 285 -9.55 12.88 -9.31
CA ALA A 285 -9.12 13.76 -10.40
C ALA A 285 -7.71 13.40 -10.88
N GLY A 286 -6.77 13.14 -9.96
CA GLY A 286 -5.43 12.67 -10.30
C GLY A 286 -5.46 11.34 -11.06
N LEU A 287 -6.29 10.39 -10.62
CA LEU A 287 -6.46 9.09 -11.28
C LEU A 287 -6.98 9.24 -12.72
N VAL A 288 -7.96 10.12 -12.94
CA VAL A 288 -8.47 10.43 -14.29
C VAL A 288 -7.38 11.06 -15.15
N ALA A 289 -6.63 12.02 -14.61
CA ALA A 289 -5.52 12.64 -15.32
C ALA A 289 -4.44 11.61 -15.72
N THR A 290 -4.08 10.68 -14.82
CA THR A 290 -3.16 9.58 -15.11
C THR A 290 -3.70 8.67 -16.22
N GLY A 291 -4.98 8.31 -16.18
CA GLY A 291 -5.60 7.50 -17.23
C GLY A 291 -5.59 8.18 -18.60
N VAL A 292 -6.00 9.45 -18.64
CA VAL A 292 -6.08 10.23 -19.88
C VAL A 292 -4.71 10.51 -20.48
N ALA A 293 -3.69 10.84 -19.66
CA ALA A 293 -2.33 11.05 -20.14
C ALA A 293 -1.59 9.75 -20.44
N GLY A 294 -1.91 8.68 -19.72
CA GLY A 294 -1.22 7.39 -19.83
C GLY A 294 -1.55 6.62 -21.11
N VAL A 295 -2.78 6.69 -21.62
CA VAL A 295 -3.17 6.03 -22.88
C VAL A 295 -2.33 6.48 -24.08
N PRO A 296 -2.23 7.80 -24.41
CA PRO A 296 -1.39 8.25 -25.52
C PRO A 296 0.11 8.06 -25.22
N GLY A 297 0.54 8.25 -23.97
CA GLY A 297 1.94 8.07 -23.59
C GLY A 297 2.42 6.62 -23.77
N ALA A 298 1.59 5.63 -23.42
CA ALA A 298 1.91 4.21 -23.64
C ALA A 298 2.05 3.87 -25.12
N GLN A 299 1.27 4.51 -26.00
CA GLN A 299 1.37 4.30 -27.45
C GLN A 299 2.61 4.96 -28.07
N GLN A 300 3.04 6.10 -27.54
CA GLN A 300 4.16 6.88 -28.10
C GLN A 300 5.53 6.46 -27.58
N TRP A 301 5.62 6.08 -26.30
CA TRP A 301 6.89 5.77 -25.62
C TRP A 301 7.00 4.33 -25.11
N GLY A 302 5.97 3.51 -25.32
CA GLY A 302 5.96 2.11 -24.89
C GLY A 302 6.59 1.13 -25.87
N ALA A 303 6.82 1.53 -27.12
CA ALA A 303 7.41 0.71 -28.17
C ALA A 303 8.94 0.65 -28.08
#